data_AF-A0A0S8KHD7-F1
#
_entry.id   AF-A0A0S8KHD7-F1
#
_cell.length_a   1.000
_cell.length_b   1.000
_cell.length_c   1.000
_cell.angle_alpha   90.00
_cell.angle_beta   90.00
_cell.angle_gamma   90.00
#
_symmetry.space_group_name_H-M   'P 1'
#
loop_
_entity.id
_entity.type
_entity.pdbx_description
1 polymer ?
#
loop_
_entity_poly.entity_id
_entity_poly.type
_entity_poly.pdbx_seq_one_letter_code
_entity_poly.pdbx_strand_id
1 'polypeptide(L)'
;MKNGWLILGLLLTVTAFILSGCRAATPSGETPTMPAGTATPVSEQPGSFATEVEAEAPAEALAARDAALSLVSERYSEQAPPSDLVWTETRITPEGLIGAETYQYSAQDWVLTLSYPLAAPEAMVYQVMLSNEATGFQWEGKVDADGVVTEVAGVPADPLLIARDAALTYLREEHGEVIPAADLTWTRRRTTAEGLLGSESYEYRSGHWVITISYPVVAPEMVVYNVVVSNQNTGLQWEGEIDANGEVTEVRAPISGQPVVGWYGRVLSVPEGAQFDDYLALQPEGTGQVGLTGVDSAVEAEIEALRDSGKYANFWGTLAPDAPDFTGYQLVVTRLRVDEPGATSEPDPIEAWEGTIFSTPENAQYDDYFVLAGDFPVRYGLDSSDPALVSQLQGLRDTDSIVRLWGRLTCGVPDVNAAQIGVIAVAVVSQPTVPSPTSTSVDGWLGTIVALGAGAEYDDYFARDDGARYGIDAADEDLQNRIATLRTVGSRVRIWGTLVLDVSDVEGRQIQLERYELESKSEPVVAWVGTIVQFEPGAQYDDYFEREDGQRYGIETPDPKLTKRLEMLRDEGARVKIWGELVSDVPDVEGRQIRVTEIEVVE
;
A
#
# COMPACT_ATOMS: atom_id res chain seq x y z
N MET A 1 -12.44 -50.72 27.08
CA MET A 1 -12.47 -52.07 26.48
C MET A 1 -12.58 -51.92 24.97
N LYS A 2 -11.59 -52.47 24.24
CA LYS A 2 -11.50 -52.83 22.79
C LYS A 2 -11.77 -51.73 21.74
N ASN A 3 -10.85 -51.24 20.89
CA ASN A 3 -9.77 -51.77 20.00
C ASN A 3 -10.19 -51.87 18.51
N GLY A 4 -9.34 -51.33 17.62
CA GLY A 4 -9.25 -51.56 16.15
C GLY A 4 -8.98 -50.22 15.41
N TRP A 5 -7.81 -49.80 14.90
CA TRP A 5 -6.69 -50.34 14.09
C TRP A 5 -6.93 -50.31 12.56
N LEU A 6 -6.18 -49.43 11.85
CA LEU A 6 -5.76 -49.41 10.42
C LEU A 6 -5.11 -48.03 10.15
N ILE A 7 -3.78 -47.81 9.99
CA ILE A 7 -2.76 -48.15 8.97
C ILE A 7 -3.06 -47.67 7.54
N LEU A 8 -2.37 -46.57 7.13
CA LEU A 8 -1.70 -46.29 5.83
C LEU A 8 -1.08 -44.89 5.99
N GLY A 9 0.16 -44.53 5.69
CA GLY A 9 1.22 -45.07 4.84
C GLY A 9 1.88 -43.85 4.18
N LEU A 10 2.81 -43.16 4.86
CA LEU A 10 3.51 -41.99 4.28
C LEU A 10 4.97 -42.34 3.99
N LEU A 11 5.28 -42.34 2.69
CA LEU A 11 6.58 -42.51 2.08
C LEU A 11 7.53 -41.40 2.56
N LEU A 12 8.70 -41.78 3.09
CA LEU A 12 9.78 -40.87 3.46
C LEU A 12 10.90 -41.02 2.42
N THR A 13 10.89 -40.17 1.39
CA THR A 13 11.99 -40.07 0.42
C THR A 13 13.08 -39.15 0.97
N VAL A 14 14.16 -39.77 1.45
CA VAL A 14 15.45 -39.12 1.71
C VAL A 14 16.15 -38.91 0.37
N THR A 15 16.31 -37.66 -0.05
CA THR A 15 17.17 -37.31 -1.19
C THR A 15 18.46 -36.70 -0.65
N ALA A 16 19.54 -37.48 -0.76
CA ALA A 16 20.90 -37.06 -0.47
C ALA A 16 21.43 -36.15 -1.60
N PHE A 17 21.82 -34.93 -1.28
CA PHE A 17 22.59 -34.08 -2.19
C PHE A 17 24.09 -34.38 -2.03
N ILE A 18 24.68 -34.87 -3.11
CA ILE A 18 26.11 -35.05 -3.32
C ILE A 18 26.70 -33.67 -3.68
N LEU A 19 27.56 -33.12 -2.82
CA LEU A 19 28.40 -31.97 -3.15
C LEU A 19 29.57 -32.44 -4.03
N SER A 20 29.46 -32.24 -5.34
CA SER A 20 30.59 -32.29 -6.27
C SER A 20 31.34 -30.96 -6.23
N GLY A 21 32.56 -30.98 -5.69
CA GLY A 21 33.48 -29.85 -5.73
C GLY A 21 34.10 -29.70 -7.12
N CYS A 22 33.80 -28.59 -7.80
CA CYS A 22 34.58 -28.10 -8.94
C CYS A 22 35.54 -27.01 -8.45
N ARG A 23 36.82 -27.36 -8.47
CA ARG A 23 37.98 -26.51 -8.21
C ARG A 23 38.32 -25.75 -9.50
N ALA A 24 38.08 -24.45 -9.54
CA ALA A 24 38.61 -23.56 -10.58
C ALA A 24 39.80 -22.77 -10.01
N ALA A 25 40.91 -22.80 -10.74
CA ALA A 25 42.16 -22.15 -10.40
C ALA A 25 42.13 -20.65 -10.76
N THR A 26 42.59 -19.81 -9.85
CA THR A 26 42.90 -18.39 -10.11
C THR A 26 44.42 -18.24 -10.32
N PRO A 27 44.88 -17.50 -11.34
CA PRO A 27 46.29 -17.25 -11.58
C PRO A 27 46.84 -16.19 -10.63
N SER A 28 48.06 -16.44 -10.13
CA SER A 28 48.85 -15.51 -9.33
C SER A 28 49.33 -14.34 -10.18
N GLY A 29 48.89 -13.12 -9.83
CA GLY A 29 49.47 -11.86 -10.29
C GLY A 29 50.48 -11.32 -9.28
N GLU A 30 51.71 -11.09 -9.74
CA GLU A 30 52.83 -10.58 -8.98
C GLU A 30 52.56 -9.18 -8.41
N THR A 31 52.89 -8.98 -7.13
CA THR A 31 52.95 -7.65 -6.49
C THR A 31 54.41 -7.17 -6.49
N PRO A 32 54.71 -5.93 -6.92
CA PRO A 32 56.06 -5.41 -6.93
C PRO A 32 56.51 -4.99 -5.52
N THR A 33 57.71 -5.45 -5.16
CA THR A 33 58.49 -5.08 -3.98
C THR A 33 58.84 -3.58 -3.96
N MET A 34 58.48 -2.88 -2.89
CA MET A 34 59.02 -1.57 -2.51
C MET A 34 60.03 -1.73 -1.36
N PRO A 35 61.12 -0.93 -1.33
CA PRO A 35 62.22 -1.13 -0.40
C PRO A 35 61.95 -0.60 1.00
N ALA A 36 62.63 -1.24 1.96
CA ALA A 36 62.58 -1.01 3.39
C ALA A 36 62.93 0.44 3.79
N GLY A 37 61.99 1.08 4.48
CA GLY A 37 62.17 2.34 5.21
C GLY A 37 62.46 2.08 6.69
N THR A 38 63.48 2.75 7.17
CA THR A 38 64.13 2.73 8.49
C THR A 38 63.17 2.93 9.68
N ALA A 39 63.43 2.16 10.75
CA ALA A 39 62.73 2.22 12.03
C ALA A 39 62.86 3.59 12.73
N THR A 40 61.72 4.11 13.20
CA THR A 40 61.60 5.25 14.13
C THR A 40 61.01 4.71 15.44
N PRO A 41 61.48 5.15 16.63
CA PRO A 41 61.17 4.48 17.88
C PRO A 41 59.72 4.64 18.34
N VAL A 42 59.26 3.59 19.03
CA VAL A 42 58.01 3.44 19.78
C VAL A 42 57.66 4.71 20.55
N SER A 43 56.53 5.33 20.19
CA SER A 43 55.84 6.28 21.05
C SER A 43 54.89 5.49 21.95
N GLU A 44 55.10 5.59 23.26
CA GLU A 44 54.22 5.04 24.28
C GLU A 44 52.79 5.56 24.08
N GLN A 45 51.86 4.62 23.98
CA GLN A 45 50.43 4.84 23.96
C GLN A 45 50.01 5.34 25.36
N PRO A 46 49.44 6.55 25.51
CA PRO A 46 48.86 6.96 26.77
C PRO A 46 47.62 6.10 27.03
N GLY A 47 47.56 5.55 28.24
CA GLY A 47 46.48 4.70 28.68
C GLY A 47 45.11 5.37 28.55
N SER A 48 44.17 4.60 27.99
CA SER A 48 42.74 4.80 28.16
C SER A 48 42.40 4.82 29.65
N PHE A 49 42.22 6.02 30.19
CA PHE A 49 41.64 6.27 31.50
C PHE A 49 40.85 7.57 31.45
N ALA A 50 39.53 7.46 31.34
CA ALA A 50 38.57 8.30 32.06
C ALA A 50 37.18 7.74 31.82
N THR A 51 36.59 7.16 32.86
CA THR A 51 35.14 7.24 33.02
C THR A 51 34.84 8.73 33.10
N GLU A 52 34.30 9.28 32.02
CA GLU A 52 33.84 10.66 31.96
C GLU A 52 32.73 10.81 33.00
N VAL A 53 33.11 11.27 34.19
CA VAL A 53 32.15 11.64 35.22
C VAL A 53 31.44 12.86 34.64
N GLU A 54 30.15 12.70 34.37
CA GLU A 54 29.24 13.78 33.96
C GLU A 54 29.44 14.94 34.95
N ALA A 55 30.22 15.93 34.54
CA ALA A 55 30.62 17.02 35.41
C ALA A 55 29.45 17.99 35.49
N GLU A 56 28.81 18.06 36.66
CA GLU A 56 27.82 19.07 36.99
C GLU A 56 28.35 20.48 36.64
N ALA A 57 27.46 21.34 36.15
CA ALA A 57 27.77 22.73 35.85
C ALA A 57 28.38 23.42 37.07
N PRO A 58 29.39 24.29 36.87
CA PRO A 58 29.90 25.12 37.95
C PRO A 58 28.78 25.92 38.62
N ALA A 59 28.92 26.16 39.92
CA ALA A 59 27.92 26.87 40.71
C ALA A 59 27.60 28.26 40.14
N GLU A 60 28.59 28.90 39.52
CA GLU A 60 28.46 30.20 38.86
C GLU A 60 27.58 30.12 37.59
N ALA A 61 27.69 29.03 36.81
CA ALA A 61 26.85 28.79 35.65
C ALA A 61 25.38 28.53 36.07
N LEU A 62 25.16 27.80 37.16
CA LEU A 62 23.83 27.61 37.75
C LEU A 62 23.25 28.94 38.24
N ALA A 63 24.05 29.76 38.92
CA ALA A 63 23.63 31.09 39.37
C ALA A 63 23.25 32.00 38.19
N ALA A 64 24.01 31.95 37.09
CA ALA A 64 23.70 32.70 35.88
C ALA A 64 22.39 32.25 35.22
N ARG A 65 22.15 30.92 35.12
CA ARG A 65 20.88 30.36 34.66
C ARG A 65 19.71 30.89 35.51
N ASP A 66 19.82 30.81 36.83
CA ASP A 66 18.75 31.17 37.74
C ASP A 66 18.46 32.69 37.70
N ALA A 67 19.50 33.52 37.56
CA ALA A 67 19.35 34.96 37.35
C ALA A 67 18.60 35.28 36.06
N ALA A 68 18.94 34.61 34.95
CA ALA A 68 18.25 34.77 33.67
C ALA A 68 16.78 34.34 33.75
N LEU A 69 16.50 33.17 34.33
CA LEU A 69 15.13 32.67 34.52
C LEU A 69 14.30 33.62 35.41
N SER A 70 14.91 34.19 36.46
CA SER A 70 14.24 35.18 37.31
C SER A 70 13.85 36.44 36.54
N LEU A 71 14.75 36.98 35.72
CA LEU A 71 14.44 38.16 34.90
C LEU A 71 13.32 37.85 33.89
N VAL A 72 13.40 36.70 33.22
CA VAL A 72 12.40 36.29 32.22
C VAL A 72 11.03 36.13 32.89
N SER A 73 10.97 35.48 34.05
CA SER A 73 9.73 35.33 34.82
C SER A 73 9.13 36.67 35.25
N GLU A 74 9.96 37.59 35.74
CA GLU A 74 9.50 38.93 36.16
C GLU A 74 8.95 39.75 34.98
N ARG A 75 9.63 39.70 33.83
CA ARG A 75 9.32 40.57 32.69
C ARG A 75 8.26 40.00 31.75
N TYR A 76 8.23 38.69 31.57
CA TYR A 76 7.39 38.02 30.56
C TYR A 76 6.25 37.19 31.16
N SER A 77 6.15 37.10 32.50
CA SER A 77 5.00 36.56 33.23
C SER A 77 4.49 35.21 32.66
N GLU A 78 3.31 35.20 32.01
CA GLU A 78 2.67 33.99 31.48
C GLU A 78 3.44 33.32 30.33
N GLN A 79 4.34 34.04 29.66
CA GLN A 79 5.18 33.49 28.61
C GLN A 79 6.46 32.87 29.15
N ALA A 80 6.78 33.01 30.45
CA ALA A 80 8.00 32.49 31.05
C ALA A 80 7.86 31.02 31.49
N PRO A 81 8.97 30.28 31.69
CA PRO A 81 8.93 28.93 32.24
C PRO A 81 8.30 28.93 33.65
N PRO A 82 7.39 27.98 33.96
CA PRO A 82 6.90 27.79 35.31
C PRO A 82 8.03 27.55 36.32
N SER A 83 7.94 28.18 37.50
CA SER A 83 9.00 28.12 38.52
C SER A 83 9.19 26.73 39.15
N ASP A 84 8.24 25.81 38.95
CA ASP A 84 8.25 24.43 39.44
C ASP A 84 8.79 23.42 38.42
N LEU A 85 9.29 23.88 37.27
CA LEU A 85 9.94 23.02 36.28
C LEU A 85 11.22 22.37 36.84
N VAL A 86 11.34 21.06 36.61
CA VAL A 86 12.54 20.29 36.91
C VAL A 86 13.41 20.24 35.66
N TRP A 87 14.56 20.91 35.71
CA TRP A 87 15.50 20.97 34.61
C TRP A 87 16.45 19.77 34.61
N THR A 88 16.61 19.15 33.44
CA THR A 88 17.66 18.17 33.18
C THR A 88 18.84 18.90 32.56
N GLU A 89 20.03 18.73 33.12
CA GLU A 89 21.25 19.37 32.66
C GLU A 89 22.07 18.42 31.78
N THR A 90 22.67 18.95 30.72
CA THR A 90 23.60 18.20 29.87
C THR A 90 24.71 19.12 29.38
N ARG A 91 25.97 18.72 29.56
CA ARG A 91 27.12 19.42 28.99
C ARG A 91 27.20 19.13 27.50
N ILE A 92 27.12 20.16 26.66
CA ILE A 92 27.13 20.06 25.19
C ILE A 92 28.31 20.83 24.57
N THR A 93 29.41 20.93 25.32
CA THR A 93 30.62 21.60 24.84
C THR A 93 31.23 20.78 23.69
N PRO A 94 31.44 21.34 22.48
CA PRO A 94 32.04 20.60 21.39
C PRO A 94 33.40 20.01 21.75
N GLU A 95 33.66 18.76 21.39
CA GLU A 95 34.95 18.12 21.63
C GLU A 95 36.09 18.93 20.98
N GLY A 96 37.16 19.17 21.75
CA GLY A 96 38.32 19.95 21.30
C GLY A 96 38.16 21.48 21.35
N LEU A 97 37.00 22.00 21.76
CA LEU A 97 36.84 23.43 22.01
C LEU A 97 37.53 23.82 23.33
N ILE A 98 38.66 24.53 23.23
CA ILE A 98 39.41 25.02 24.39
C ILE A 98 39.01 26.47 24.66
N GLY A 99 38.68 26.77 25.91
CA GLY A 99 38.46 28.15 26.39
C GLY A 99 37.00 28.60 26.46
N ALA A 100 36.04 27.70 26.23
CA ALA A 100 34.62 27.96 26.47
C ALA A 100 33.91 26.67 26.89
N GLU A 101 32.80 26.81 27.59
CA GLU A 101 31.90 25.71 27.93
C GLU A 101 30.46 26.05 27.56
N THR A 102 29.71 25.02 27.18
CA THR A 102 28.29 25.11 26.85
C THR A 102 27.52 24.02 27.58
N TYR A 103 26.44 24.43 28.24
CA TYR A 103 25.48 23.60 28.94
C TYR A 103 24.09 23.80 28.36
N GLN A 104 23.33 22.72 28.25
CA GLN A 104 21.92 22.75 27.89
C GLN A 104 21.09 22.27 29.07
N TYR A 105 20.02 22.99 29.37
CA TYR A 105 19.02 22.62 30.35
C TYR A 105 17.69 22.42 29.62
N SER A 106 17.04 21.28 29.83
CA SER A 106 15.74 20.98 29.24
C SER A 106 14.68 20.67 30.30
N ALA A 107 13.47 21.20 30.11
CA ALA A 107 12.32 20.93 30.98
C ALA A 107 11.02 21.07 30.17
N GLN A 108 10.33 19.96 29.92
CA GLN A 108 9.16 19.94 29.01
C GLN A 108 9.55 20.55 27.64
N ASP A 109 8.77 21.50 27.11
CA ASP A 109 9.03 22.19 25.84
C ASP A 109 10.08 23.33 25.95
N TRP A 110 10.66 23.52 27.13
CA TRP A 110 11.66 24.56 27.38
C TRP A 110 13.08 24.05 27.20
N VAL A 111 13.89 24.83 26.47
CA VAL A 111 15.33 24.61 26.32
C VAL A 111 16.06 25.89 26.69
N LEU A 112 17.02 25.79 27.60
CA LEU A 112 17.93 26.88 27.95
C LEU A 112 19.36 26.45 27.61
N THR A 113 20.03 27.22 26.75
CA THR A 113 21.44 27.02 26.42
C THR A 113 22.26 28.12 27.09
N LEU A 114 23.29 27.73 27.82
CA LEU A 114 24.18 28.61 28.54
C LEU A 114 25.61 28.38 28.06
N SER A 115 26.25 29.43 27.52
CA SER A 115 27.60 29.38 26.99
C SER A 115 28.48 30.47 27.62
N TYR A 116 29.70 30.15 28.02
CA TYR A 116 30.62 31.12 28.62
C TYR A 116 32.09 30.81 28.32
N PRO A 117 32.95 31.83 28.25
CA PRO A 117 34.39 31.63 28.12
C PRO A 117 35.02 31.23 29.47
N LEU A 118 36.05 30.39 29.44
CA LEU A 118 36.92 30.07 30.58
C LEU A 118 37.94 31.19 30.81
N ALA A 119 37.44 32.37 31.19
CA ALA A 119 38.23 33.56 31.50
C ALA A 119 38.46 33.72 33.02
N ALA A 120 39.14 34.79 33.43
CA ALA A 120 39.19 35.18 34.84
C ALA A 120 37.75 35.42 35.37
N PRO A 121 37.43 35.05 36.62
CA PRO A 121 36.06 35.12 37.15
C PRO A 121 35.39 36.48 36.95
N GLU A 122 36.13 37.57 37.15
CA GLU A 122 35.65 38.96 36.98
C GLU A 122 35.36 39.37 35.52
N ALA A 123 35.81 38.57 34.55
CA ALA A 123 35.61 38.79 33.13
C ALA A 123 34.66 37.76 32.50
N MET A 124 34.08 36.86 33.31
CA MET A 124 33.10 35.89 32.82
C MET A 124 31.80 36.60 32.43
N VAL A 125 31.33 36.31 31.22
CA VAL A 125 30.02 36.73 30.72
C VAL A 125 29.34 35.49 30.18
N TYR A 126 28.23 35.11 30.80
CA TYR A 126 27.39 33.99 30.41
C TYR A 126 26.39 34.46 29.36
N GLN A 127 26.40 33.83 28.20
CA GLN A 127 25.36 33.99 27.19
C GLN A 127 24.28 32.98 27.47
N VAL A 128 23.04 33.44 27.61
CA VAL A 128 21.89 32.62 27.95
C VAL A 128 20.85 32.77 26.85
N MET A 129 20.50 31.66 26.21
CA MET A 129 19.39 31.56 25.26
C MET A 129 18.31 30.69 25.88
N LEU A 130 17.07 31.17 25.90
CA LEU A 130 15.92 30.43 26.42
C LEU A 130 14.86 30.38 25.33
N SER A 131 14.36 29.19 25.02
CA SER A 131 13.30 28.98 24.05
C SER A 131 12.23 28.03 24.55
N ASN A 132 11.00 28.23 24.05
CA ASN A 132 9.91 27.29 24.20
C ASN A 132 9.34 26.95 22.82
N GLU A 133 9.49 25.70 22.40
CA GLU A 133 9.09 25.28 21.05
C GLU A 133 7.56 25.35 20.85
N ALA A 134 6.79 24.99 21.87
CA ALA A 134 5.33 24.93 21.80
C ALA A 134 4.66 26.31 21.64
N THR A 135 5.27 27.36 22.19
CA THR A 135 4.74 28.74 22.16
C THR A 135 5.48 29.65 21.20
N GLY A 136 6.63 29.21 20.67
CA GLY A 136 7.53 30.03 19.87
C GLY A 136 8.27 31.11 20.66
N PHE A 137 8.21 31.09 22.00
CA PHE A 137 8.92 32.06 22.84
C PHE A 137 10.43 31.90 22.66
N GLN A 138 11.13 33.02 22.51
CA GLN A 138 12.60 33.08 22.49
C GLN A 138 13.08 34.30 23.26
N TRP A 139 14.15 34.12 24.02
CA TRP A 139 14.80 35.16 24.80
C TRP A 139 16.32 34.94 24.80
N GLU A 140 17.08 36.04 24.70
CA GLU A 140 18.53 36.04 24.85
C GLU A 140 18.97 37.11 25.84
N GLY A 141 19.90 36.75 26.70
CA GLY A 141 20.51 37.68 27.63
C GLY A 141 21.97 37.33 27.90
N LYS A 142 22.66 38.31 28.50
CA LYS A 142 23.99 38.12 29.06
C LYS A 142 23.92 38.29 30.56
N VAL A 143 24.56 37.40 31.30
CA VAL A 143 24.75 37.51 32.74
C VAL A 143 26.22 37.76 32.98
N ASP A 144 26.57 38.87 33.61
CA ASP A 144 27.97 39.13 33.98
C ASP A 144 28.37 38.40 35.28
N ALA A 145 29.64 38.52 35.67
CA ALA A 145 30.19 37.90 36.87
C ALA A 145 29.52 38.35 38.18
N ASP A 146 28.87 39.52 38.19
CA ASP A 146 28.11 40.04 39.33
C ASP A 146 26.65 39.55 39.35
N GLY A 147 26.26 38.74 38.36
CA GLY A 147 24.89 38.23 38.22
C GLY A 147 23.93 39.24 37.60
N VAL A 148 24.42 40.35 37.03
CA VAL A 148 23.58 41.36 36.40
C VAL A 148 23.18 40.85 35.02
N VAL A 149 21.87 40.69 34.83
CA VAL A 149 21.30 40.24 33.55
C VAL A 149 21.07 41.46 32.65
N THR A 150 21.79 41.51 31.55
CA THR A 150 21.53 42.44 30.45
C THR A 150 20.80 41.68 29.35
N GLU A 151 19.52 41.97 29.21
CA GLU A 151 18.74 41.51 28.06
C GLU A 151 19.36 42.08 26.78
N VAL A 152 19.62 41.20 25.82
CA VAL A 152 20.06 41.63 24.49
C VAL A 152 18.82 42.16 23.79
N ALA A 153 18.60 43.48 23.92
CA ALA A 153 17.43 44.16 23.38
C ALA A 153 17.37 43.96 21.86
N GLY A 154 16.40 43.17 21.42
CA GLY A 154 16.39 42.61 20.08
C GLY A 154 17.37 41.45 20.00
N VAL A 155 16.93 40.27 20.43
CA VAL A 155 17.33 39.07 19.68
C VAL A 155 17.05 39.45 18.23
N PRO A 156 18.06 39.57 17.34
CA PRO A 156 17.76 39.70 15.93
C PRO A 156 16.80 38.56 15.66
N ALA A 157 15.54 38.88 15.29
CA ALA A 157 14.54 37.87 15.05
C ALA A 157 15.22 36.81 14.21
N ASP A 158 15.16 35.55 14.67
CA ASP A 158 15.96 34.46 14.11
C ASP A 158 16.06 34.65 12.60
N PRO A 159 17.25 34.92 12.04
CA PRO A 159 17.35 35.39 10.67
C PRO A 159 16.69 34.42 9.67
N LEU A 160 16.59 33.13 10.04
CA LEU A 160 15.86 32.14 9.28
C LEU A 160 14.35 32.31 9.36
N LEU A 161 13.81 32.71 10.51
CA LEU A 161 12.41 33.10 10.64
C LEU A 161 12.12 34.38 9.87
N ILE A 162 13.02 35.38 9.89
CA ILE A 162 12.89 36.59 9.07
C ILE A 162 12.84 36.20 7.59
N ALA A 163 13.80 35.40 7.11
CA ALA A 163 13.84 34.94 5.73
C ALA A 163 12.57 34.15 5.35
N ARG A 164 12.15 33.20 6.20
CA ARG A 164 10.91 32.45 6.00
C ARG A 164 9.70 33.38 5.87
N ASP A 165 9.53 34.30 6.81
CA ASP A 165 8.36 35.15 6.89
C ASP A 165 8.35 36.22 5.77
N ALA A 166 9.53 36.69 5.37
CA ALA A 166 9.72 37.53 4.19
C ALA A 166 9.32 36.80 2.89
N ALA A 167 9.78 35.56 2.68
CA ALA A 167 9.35 34.73 1.55
C ALA A 167 7.82 34.53 1.53
N LEU A 168 7.24 34.15 2.66
CA LEU A 168 5.79 33.91 2.77
C LEU A 168 4.98 35.19 2.57
N THR A 169 5.50 36.35 3.00
CA THR A 169 4.87 37.64 2.79
C THR A 169 4.92 38.03 1.32
N TYR A 170 6.10 37.97 0.70
CA TYR A 170 6.29 38.23 -0.72
C TYR A 170 5.37 37.38 -1.58
N LEU A 171 5.36 36.06 -1.33
CA LEU A 171 4.48 35.13 -2.01
C LEU A 171 3.02 35.57 -1.89
N ARG A 172 2.54 35.92 -0.69
CA ARG A 172 1.14 36.30 -0.46
C ARG A 172 0.75 37.58 -1.21
N GLU A 173 1.67 38.52 -1.29
CA GLU A 173 1.45 39.81 -1.96
C GLU A 173 1.44 39.66 -3.49
N GLU A 174 2.39 38.90 -4.05
CA GLU A 174 2.58 38.80 -5.50
C GLU A 174 1.76 37.66 -6.15
N HIS A 175 1.51 36.57 -5.43
CA HIS A 175 0.92 35.33 -5.98
C HIS A 175 -0.41 34.91 -5.33
N GLY A 176 -0.91 35.63 -4.32
CA GLY A 176 -2.29 35.50 -3.82
C GLY A 176 -2.59 34.26 -2.96
N GLU A 177 -3.73 33.58 -3.21
CA GLU A 177 -4.31 32.52 -2.34
C GLU A 177 -3.60 31.15 -2.41
N VAL A 178 -2.58 30.98 -3.26
CA VAL A 178 -1.92 29.67 -3.47
C VAL A 178 -0.90 29.34 -2.37
N ILE A 179 -0.96 29.98 -1.20
CA ILE A 179 0.14 30.05 -0.21
C ILE A 179 -0.33 29.58 1.16
N PRO A 180 0.57 29.07 2.02
CA PRO A 180 0.22 28.63 3.35
C PRO A 180 -0.51 29.70 4.15
N ALA A 181 -1.51 29.26 4.93
CA ALA A 181 -2.21 30.12 5.87
C ALA A 181 -1.22 30.74 6.87
N ALA A 182 -1.48 31.98 7.28
CA ALA A 182 -0.56 32.71 8.16
C ALA A 182 -0.47 32.14 9.58
N ASP A 183 -1.43 31.30 9.96
CA ASP A 183 -1.56 30.65 11.27
C ASP A 183 -1.01 29.21 11.31
N LEU A 184 -0.30 28.77 10.26
CA LEU A 184 0.36 27.48 10.25
C LEU A 184 1.45 27.37 11.34
N THR A 185 1.45 26.24 12.04
CA THR A 185 2.49 25.90 13.02
C THR A 185 3.61 25.15 12.34
N TRP A 186 4.83 25.70 12.36
CA TRP A 186 5.98 25.14 11.66
C TRP A 186 6.90 24.38 12.61
N THR A 187 7.25 23.14 12.26
CA THR A 187 8.36 22.41 12.90
C THR A 187 9.65 22.68 12.14
N ARG A 188 10.73 23.03 12.83
CA ARG A 188 12.05 23.31 12.23
C ARG A 188 13.02 22.15 12.43
N ARG A 189 13.76 21.79 11.39
CA ARG A 189 14.84 20.79 11.43
C ARG A 189 16.09 21.31 10.69
N ARG A 190 17.28 21.12 11.27
CA ARG A 190 18.54 21.35 10.54
C ARG A 190 18.79 20.21 9.56
N THR A 191 19.10 20.52 8.31
CA THR A 191 19.33 19.58 7.22
C THR A 191 20.73 19.70 6.61
N THR A 192 21.61 20.53 7.17
CA THR A 192 23.03 20.62 6.79
C THR A 192 23.70 19.25 6.86
N ALA A 193 24.34 18.82 5.77
CA ALA A 193 25.11 17.58 5.74
C ALA A 193 26.28 17.64 6.75
N GLU A 194 26.52 16.52 7.45
CA GLU A 194 27.65 16.43 8.40
C GLU A 194 28.99 16.67 7.70
N GLY A 195 29.83 17.53 8.29
CA GLY A 195 31.16 17.86 7.75
C GLY A 195 31.17 18.91 6.63
N LEU A 196 30.01 19.43 6.21
CA LEU A 196 29.96 20.57 5.28
C LEU A 196 30.32 21.86 6.03
N LEU A 197 31.43 22.49 5.64
CA LEU A 197 31.87 23.76 6.20
C LEU A 197 31.54 24.91 5.23
N GLY A 198 31.00 26.00 5.77
CA GLY A 198 30.77 27.24 5.01
C GLY A 198 29.35 27.44 4.50
N SER A 199 28.42 26.49 4.73
CA SER A 199 26.99 26.68 4.50
C SER A 199 26.16 25.96 5.55
N GLU A 200 24.93 26.43 5.73
CA GLU A 200 23.93 25.86 6.61
C GLU A 200 22.59 25.75 5.89
N SER A 201 21.83 24.68 6.19
CA SER A 201 20.52 24.41 5.62
C SER A 201 19.52 24.01 6.71
N TYR A 202 18.32 24.57 6.63
CA TYR A 202 17.20 24.31 7.53
C TYR A 202 15.93 24.04 6.74
N GLU A 203 15.08 23.18 7.30
CA GLU A 203 13.79 22.82 6.76
C GLU A 203 12.69 23.16 7.77
N TYR A 204 11.64 23.81 7.30
CA TYR A 204 10.42 24.09 8.05
C TYR A 204 9.27 23.29 7.43
N ARG A 205 8.50 22.57 8.25
CA ARG A 205 7.36 21.77 7.80
C ARG A 205 6.07 22.18 8.50
N SER A 206 4.97 22.24 7.75
CA SER A 206 3.61 22.37 8.28
C SER A 206 2.60 21.71 7.33
N GLY A 207 2.10 20.53 7.69
CA GLY A 207 1.28 19.72 6.79
C GLY A 207 2.04 19.40 5.50
N HIS A 208 1.43 19.69 4.34
CA HIS A 208 2.05 19.48 3.02
C HIS A 208 3.06 20.57 2.61
N TRP A 209 3.23 21.62 3.43
CA TRP A 209 4.15 22.71 3.14
C TRP A 209 5.55 22.42 3.68
N VAL A 210 6.56 22.64 2.84
CA VAL A 210 7.97 22.54 3.18
C VAL A 210 8.67 23.82 2.74
N ILE A 211 9.44 24.43 3.64
CA ILE A 211 10.30 25.58 3.33
C ILE A 211 11.74 25.20 3.65
N THR A 212 12.59 25.19 2.64
CA THR A 212 14.03 24.95 2.81
C THR A 212 14.77 26.28 2.69
N ILE A 213 15.59 26.60 3.69
CA ILE A 213 16.42 27.79 3.73
C ILE A 213 17.88 27.36 3.77
N SER A 214 18.68 27.76 2.79
CA SER A 214 20.13 27.53 2.78
C SER A 214 20.90 28.83 2.63
N TYR A 215 22.01 28.96 3.34
CA TYR A 215 22.80 30.19 3.34
C TYR A 215 24.28 29.92 3.62
N PRO A 216 25.20 30.75 3.11
CA PRO A 216 26.62 30.65 3.42
C PRO A 216 26.93 31.22 4.82
N VAL A 217 27.90 30.62 5.52
CA VAL A 217 28.38 31.11 6.82
C VAL A 217 29.38 32.25 6.59
N VAL A 218 28.85 33.45 6.36
CA VAL A 218 29.60 34.70 6.13
C VAL A 218 29.19 35.78 7.14
N ALA A 219 29.79 36.97 7.05
CA ALA A 219 29.39 38.11 7.89
C ALA A 219 27.88 38.39 7.72
N PRO A 220 27.11 38.62 8.81
CA PRO A 220 25.64 38.72 8.76
C PRO A 220 25.09 39.69 7.71
N GLU A 221 25.78 40.81 7.48
CA GLU A 221 25.42 41.84 6.50
C GLU A 221 25.64 41.42 5.03
N MET A 222 26.34 40.31 4.80
CA MET A 222 26.63 39.74 3.48
C MET A 222 25.88 38.43 3.22
N VAL A 223 25.07 37.97 4.18
CA VAL A 223 24.32 36.71 4.03
C VAL A 223 23.18 36.91 3.04
N VAL A 224 23.07 35.99 2.09
CA VAL A 224 21.91 35.82 1.21
C VAL A 224 21.32 34.44 1.49
N TYR A 225 20.05 34.41 1.86
CA TYR A 225 19.28 33.20 2.12
C TYR A 225 18.62 32.73 0.83
N ASN A 226 18.90 31.51 0.41
CA ASN A 226 18.16 30.84 -0.67
C ASN A 226 16.98 30.13 -0.04
N VAL A 227 15.76 30.51 -0.42
CA VAL A 227 14.52 29.99 0.13
C VAL A 227 13.72 29.28 -0.95
N VAL A 228 13.44 28.00 -0.71
CA VAL A 228 12.54 27.19 -1.54
C VAL A 228 11.28 26.91 -0.75
N VAL A 229 10.13 27.34 -1.27
CA VAL A 229 8.81 27.07 -0.68
C VAL A 229 8.10 26.06 -1.57
N SER A 230 7.67 24.93 -1.02
CA SER A 230 6.94 23.91 -1.77
C SER A 230 5.71 23.38 -1.04
N ASN A 231 4.72 22.92 -1.81
CA ASN A 231 3.54 22.22 -1.34
C ASN A 231 3.43 20.86 -2.03
N GLN A 232 3.59 19.78 -1.27
CA GLN A 232 3.61 18.42 -1.79
C GLN A 232 2.25 17.94 -2.31
N ASN A 233 1.14 18.59 -1.91
CA ASN A 233 -0.19 18.23 -2.36
C ASN A 233 -0.57 18.94 -3.66
N THR A 234 -0.20 20.21 -3.80
CA THR A 234 -0.55 21.02 -4.99
C THR A 234 0.58 21.09 -6.01
N GLY A 235 1.70 20.40 -5.77
CA GLY A 235 2.93 20.49 -6.56
C GLY A 235 3.49 21.90 -6.65
N LEU A 236 3.08 22.83 -5.78
CA LEU A 236 3.58 24.19 -5.85
C LEU A 236 5.05 24.20 -5.48
N GLN A 237 5.86 24.93 -6.26
CA GLN A 237 7.23 25.23 -5.90
C GLN A 237 7.60 26.65 -6.31
N TRP A 238 8.20 27.39 -5.38
CA TRP A 238 8.73 28.74 -5.55
C TRP A 238 10.16 28.81 -5.01
N GLU A 239 10.98 29.66 -5.63
CA GLU A 239 12.36 29.90 -5.21
C GLU A 239 12.67 31.40 -5.20
N GLY A 240 13.31 31.86 -4.14
CA GLY A 240 13.76 33.24 -4.02
C GLY A 240 15.02 33.38 -3.17
N GLU A 241 15.71 34.48 -3.38
CA GLU A 241 16.83 34.93 -2.57
C GLU A 241 16.38 36.05 -1.63
N ILE A 242 16.87 36.04 -0.40
CA ILE A 242 16.56 37.05 0.61
C ILE A 242 17.86 37.58 1.16
N ASP A 243 18.08 38.89 1.03
CA ASP A 243 19.30 39.52 1.53
C ASP A 243 19.24 39.77 3.06
N ALA A 244 20.34 40.27 3.63
CA ALA A 244 20.43 40.60 5.04
C ALA A 244 19.45 41.70 5.50
N ASN A 245 18.85 42.46 4.57
CA ASN A 245 17.84 43.48 4.85
C ASN A 245 16.40 42.93 4.77
N GLY A 246 16.24 41.66 4.38
CA GLY A 246 14.94 41.03 4.15
C GLY A 246 14.33 41.37 2.79
N GLU A 247 15.09 41.93 1.86
CA GLU A 247 14.62 42.18 0.49
C GLU A 247 14.56 40.85 -0.28
N VAL A 248 13.39 40.55 -0.85
CA VAL A 248 13.15 39.30 -1.59
C VAL A 248 13.38 39.54 -3.07
N THR A 249 14.27 38.75 -3.67
CA THR A 249 14.43 38.63 -5.12
C THR A 249 13.86 37.29 -5.55
N GLU A 250 12.78 37.31 -6.33
CA GLU A 250 12.23 36.08 -6.92
C GLU A 250 13.20 35.53 -7.97
N VAL A 251 13.66 34.31 -7.72
CA VAL A 251 14.51 33.55 -8.65
C VAL A 251 13.63 32.71 -9.56
N ARG A 252 12.54 32.13 -9.03
CA ARG A 252 11.56 31.37 -9.79
C ARG A 252 10.14 31.61 -9.28
N ALA A 253 9.27 32.06 -10.18
CA ALA A 253 7.84 32.18 -9.94
C ALA A 253 7.20 30.83 -9.57
N PRO A 254 6.08 30.82 -8.81
CA PRO A 254 5.41 29.60 -8.41
C PRO A 254 4.92 28.82 -9.63
N ILE A 255 5.36 27.58 -9.75
CA ILE A 255 4.78 26.65 -10.72
C ILE A 255 3.70 25.86 -9.98
N SER A 256 2.46 25.93 -10.47
CA SER A 256 1.36 25.10 -9.96
C SER A 256 1.19 23.90 -10.88
N GLY A 257 1.04 22.70 -10.33
CA GLY A 257 0.93 21.49 -11.15
C GLY A 257 0.83 20.22 -10.33
N GLN A 258 0.71 19.07 -10.98
CA GLN A 258 0.73 17.80 -10.27
C GLN A 258 2.16 17.51 -9.79
N PRO A 259 2.39 17.22 -8.50
CA PRO A 259 3.71 16.80 -8.03
C PRO A 259 4.11 15.49 -8.71
N VAL A 260 5.34 15.46 -9.23
CA VAL A 260 5.95 14.28 -9.82
C VAL A 260 7.02 13.79 -8.86
N VAL A 261 6.87 12.55 -8.40
CA VAL A 261 7.79 11.94 -7.42
C VAL A 261 8.22 10.57 -7.93
N GLY A 262 9.49 10.48 -8.31
CA GLY A 262 10.15 9.25 -8.75
C GLY A 262 9.58 8.63 -10.04
N TRP A 263 9.00 9.42 -10.95
CA TRP A 263 8.47 8.91 -12.22
C TRP A 263 9.56 8.25 -13.06
N TYR A 264 9.33 7.03 -13.53
CA TYR A 264 10.34 6.24 -14.20
C TYR A 264 10.17 6.27 -15.72
N GLY A 265 11.24 6.60 -16.44
CA GLY A 265 11.21 6.69 -17.90
C GLY A 265 12.56 6.96 -18.53
N ARG A 266 12.56 7.27 -19.82
CA ARG A 266 13.74 7.66 -20.59
C ARG A 266 13.49 8.96 -21.36
N VAL A 267 14.55 9.73 -21.57
CA VAL A 267 14.51 10.99 -22.31
C VAL A 267 14.74 10.72 -23.79
N LEU A 268 13.88 11.26 -24.65
CA LEU A 268 13.95 11.09 -26.10
C LEU A 268 13.93 12.44 -26.79
N SER A 269 14.68 12.59 -27.88
CA SER A 269 14.58 13.78 -28.74
C SER A 269 13.28 13.77 -29.55
N VAL A 270 12.77 14.96 -29.83
CA VAL A 270 11.75 15.15 -30.88
C VAL A 270 12.40 15.43 -32.25
N PRO A 271 11.69 15.21 -33.38
CA PRO A 271 12.23 15.47 -34.71
C PRO A 271 12.72 16.92 -34.90
N GLU A 272 13.80 17.07 -35.68
CA GLU A 272 14.40 18.38 -35.99
C GLU A 272 13.35 19.37 -36.54
N GLY A 273 13.22 20.54 -35.89
CA GLY A 273 12.24 21.57 -36.23
C GLY A 273 10.96 21.56 -35.37
N ALA A 274 10.82 20.62 -34.43
CA ALA A 274 9.85 20.75 -33.35
C ALA A 274 10.18 21.96 -32.46
N GLN A 275 9.16 22.52 -31.79
CA GLN A 275 9.33 23.67 -30.89
C GLN A 275 10.08 23.30 -29.60
N PHE A 276 10.03 22.02 -29.23
CA PHE A 276 10.70 21.43 -28.07
C PHE A 276 11.83 20.55 -28.57
N ASP A 277 12.73 20.15 -27.68
CA ASP A 277 13.91 19.38 -28.04
C ASP A 277 13.94 17.99 -27.38
N ASP A 278 13.21 17.77 -26.28
CA ASP A 278 13.00 16.46 -25.69
C ASP A 278 11.64 16.23 -25.01
N TYR A 279 11.42 14.97 -24.62
CA TYR A 279 10.30 14.53 -23.81
C TYR A 279 10.67 13.29 -23.00
N LEU A 280 9.95 13.08 -21.90
CA LEU A 280 10.01 11.87 -21.08
C LEU A 280 9.02 10.84 -21.62
N ALA A 281 9.52 9.67 -22.01
CA ALA A 281 8.68 8.50 -22.27
C ALA A 281 8.61 7.63 -21.01
N LEU A 282 7.44 7.59 -20.36
CA LEU A 282 7.22 6.85 -19.12
C LEU A 282 7.17 5.34 -19.32
N GLN A 283 7.48 4.61 -18.26
CA GLN A 283 7.40 3.15 -18.22
C GLN A 283 6.28 2.63 -17.30
N PRO A 284 5.59 1.54 -17.70
CA PRO A 284 5.77 0.81 -18.96
C PRO A 284 5.32 1.61 -20.20
N GLU A 285 5.70 1.15 -21.39
CA GLU A 285 5.25 1.76 -22.64
C GLU A 285 3.72 1.88 -22.68
N GLY A 286 3.23 3.05 -23.11
CA GLY A 286 1.80 3.39 -23.09
C GLY A 286 1.34 4.13 -21.83
N THR A 287 2.18 4.29 -20.81
CA THR A 287 1.86 5.09 -19.60
C THR A 287 1.66 6.57 -19.92
N GLY A 288 2.43 7.11 -20.86
CA GLY A 288 2.33 8.50 -21.28
C GLY A 288 3.66 9.09 -21.71
N GLN A 289 3.59 10.29 -22.27
CA GLN A 289 4.75 11.08 -22.66
C GLN A 289 4.51 12.51 -22.18
N VAL A 290 5.54 13.19 -21.68
CA VAL A 290 5.45 14.58 -21.19
C VAL A 290 6.68 15.36 -21.64
N GLY A 291 6.52 16.64 -21.99
CA GLY A 291 7.66 17.52 -22.24
C GLY A 291 8.53 17.64 -20.98
N LEU A 292 9.83 17.88 -21.15
CA LEU A 292 10.76 18.04 -20.04
C LEU A 292 11.40 19.42 -20.08
N THR A 293 11.67 19.96 -18.89
CA THR A 293 12.62 21.06 -18.73
C THR A 293 13.26 20.96 -17.37
N GLY A 294 14.56 21.21 -17.28
CA GLY A 294 15.28 21.31 -16.03
C GLY A 294 14.84 22.54 -15.24
N VAL A 295 14.75 22.39 -13.93
CA VAL A 295 14.46 23.51 -13.02
C VAL A 295 15.57 24.58 -13.09
N ASP A 296 16.80 24.15 -13.36
CA ASP A 296 17.99 24.98 -13.55
C ASP A 296 18.91 24.39 -14.64
N SER A 297 20.00 25.09 -14.94
CA SER A 297 20.94 24.68 -15.99
C SER A 297 21.74 23.43 -15.67
N ALA A 298 21.90 23.07 -14.39
CA ALA A 298 22.59 21.84 -14.00
C ALA A 298 21.69 20.63 -14.28
N VAL A 299 20.42 20.70 -13.85
CA VAL A 299 19.43 19.65 -14.14
C VAL A 299 19.15 19.56 -15.64
N GLU A 300 19.08 20.68 -16.35
CA GLU A 300 18.94 20.70 -17.82
C GLU A 300 20.09 19.95 -18.51
N ALA A 301 21.33 20.19 -18.07
CA ALA A 301 22.49 19.46 -18.62
C ALA A 301 22.43 17.95 -18.32
N GLU A 302 21.87 17.53 -17.18
CA GLU A 302 21.64 16.12 -16.88
C GLU A 302 20.56 15.49 -17.78
N ILE A 303 19.48 16.23 -18.06
CA ILE A 303 18.42 15.79 -18.99
C ILE A 303 19.01 15.64 -20.40
N GLU A 304 19.77 16.63 -20.87
CA GLU A 304 20.44 16.59 -22.18
C GLU A 304 21.40 15.38 -22.28
N ALA A 305 22.13 15.07 -21.20
CA ALA A 305 23.02 13.91 -21.16
C ALA A 305 22.26 12.56 -21.22
N LEU A 306 21.01 12.52 -20.77
CA LEU A 306 20.15 11.34 -20.85
C LEU A 306 19.44 11.19 -22.20
N ARG A 307 19.30 12.28 -22.95
CA ARG A 307 18.59 12.32 -24.23
C ARG A 307 19.14 11.29 -25.22
N ASP A 308 18.27 10.40 -25.68
CA ASP A 308 18.57 9.30 -26.59
C ASP A 308 19.70 8.35 -26.13
N SER A 309 20.12 8.42 -24.87
CA SER A 309 21.16 7.56 -24.30
C SER A 309 20.71 6.10 -24.16
N GLY A 310 19.39 5.87 -24.17
CA GLY A 310 18.76 4.58 -23.88
C GLY A 310 18.74 4.22 -22.39
N LYS A 311 19.29 5.07 -21.51
CA LYS A 311 19.22 4.88 -20.07
C LYS A 311 17.86 5.27 -19.52
N TYR A 312 17.49 4.65 -18.40
CA TYR A 312 16.30 5.01 -17.64
C TYR A 312 16.70 5.82 -16.40
N ALA A 313 15.77 6.63 -15.92
CA ALA A 313 15.93 7.41 -14.70
C ALA A 313 14.59 7.59 -13.99
N ASN A 314 14.65 7.85 -12.69
CA ASN A 314 13.55 8.38 -11.91
C ASN A 314 13.61 9.92 -11.93
N PHE A 315 12.47 10.58 -12.10
CA PHE A 315 12.33 12.02 -12.20
C PHE A 315 11.43 12.56 -11.10
N TRP A 316 11.80 13.72 -10.56
CA TRP A 316 11.00 14.48 -9.60
C TRP A 316 10.78 15.88 -10.13
N GLY A 317 9.65 16.49 -9.78
CA GLY A 317 9.37 17.86 -10.18
C GLY A 317 7.90 18.22 -10.12
N THR A 318 7.51 19.16 -10.97
CA THR A 318 6.13 19.64 -11.07
C THR A 318 5.64 19.49 -12.51
N LEU A 319 4.54 18.77 -12.68
CA LEU A 319 3.86 18.63 -13.96
C LEU A 319 2.88 19.79 -14.15
N ALA A 320 3.27 20.76 -14.97
CA ALA A 320 2.43 21.89 -15.34
C ALA A 320 1.47 21.49 -16.49
N PRO A 321 0.15 21.60 -16.30
CA PRO A 321 -0.80 21.46 -17.39
C PRO A 321 -0.78 22.70 -18.29
N ASP A 322 -1.28 22.56 -19.53
CA ASP A 322 -1.43 23.65 -20.51
C ASP A 322 -0.12 24.36 -20.87
N ALA A 323 1.01 23.74 -20.58
CA ALA A 323 2.28 24.19 -21.15
C ALA A 323 2.20 24.00 -22.66
N PRO A 324 2.68 24.95 -23.47
CA PRO A 324 2.70 24.81 -24.93
C PRO A 324 3.59 23.66 -25.44
N ASP A 325 4.12 22.81 -24.54
CA ASP A 325 5.04 21.69 -24.72
C ASP A 325 4.39 20.42 -25.29
N PHE A 326 5.21 19.39 -25.50
CA PHE A 326 4.88 18.07 -25.99
C PHE A 326 3.70 17.47 -25.23
N THR A 327 2.60 17.20 -25.94
CA THR A 327 1.31 16.67 -25.43
C THR A 327 0.50 17.59 -24.50
N GLY A 328 0.88 18.86 -24.33
CA GLY A 328 0.17 19.82 -23.47
C GLY A 328 0.49 19.71 -21.98
N TYR A 329 1.49 18.89 -21.62
CA TYR A 329 2.03 18.78 -20.27
C TYR A 329 3.54 18.98 -20.32
N GLN A 330 4.07 19.77 -19.39
CA GLN A 330 5.51 19.94 -19.19
C GLN A 330 5.88 19.57 -17.77
N LEU A 331 6.81 18.65 -17.61
CA LEU A 331 7.42 18.33 -16.34
C LEU A 331 8.65 19.22 -16.14
N VAL A 332 8.56 20.12 -15.17
CA VAL A 332 9.70 20.90 -14.68
C VAL A 332 10.45 20.05 -13.66
N VAL A 333 11.56 19.44 -14.10
CA VAL A 333 12.35 18.46 -13.36
C VAL A 333 13.22 19.16 -12.32
N THR A 334 13.01 18.85 -11.06
CA THR A 334 13.77 19.43 -9.93
C THR A 334 14.99 18.62 -9.56
N ARG A 335 14.93 17.30 -9.81
CA ARG A 335 16.05 16.37 -9.66
C ARG A 335 15.74 15.10 -10.46
N LEU A 336 16.79 14.37 -10.82
CA LEU A 336 16.67 13.07 -11.43
C LEU A 336 17.71 12.10 -10.86
N ARG A 337 17.47 10.81 -11.07
CA ARG A 337 18.40 9.74 -10.68
C ARG A 337 18.43 8.71 -11.79
N VAL A 338 19.58 8.57 -12.45
CA VAL A 338 19.80 7.52 -13.45
C VAL A 338 19.73 6.15 -12.77
N ASP A 339 19.06 5.18 -13.41
CA ASP A 339 18.97 3.80 -12.94
C ASP A 339 20.29 3.06 -13.17
N GLU A 340 21.24 3.33 -12.30
CA GLU A 340 22.54 2.66 -12.26
C GLU A 340 22.82 2.09 -10.86
N PRO A 341 23.67 1.04 -10.75
CA PRO A 341 24.13 0.54 -9.47
C PRO A 341 24.75 1.65 -8.63
N GLY A 342 24.26 1.87 -7.41
CA GLY A 342 24.74 2.94 -6.56
C GLY A 342 23.88 3.14 -5.33
N ALA A 343 24.05 4.29 -4.67
CA ALA A 343 23.22 4.66 -3.54
C ALA A 343 21.75 4.80 -3.97
N THR A 344 20.84 4.38 -3.09
CA THR A 344 19.42 4.67 -3.22
C THR A 344 19.17 6.16 -2.99
N SER A 345 18.04 6.67 -3.47
CA SER A 345 17.62 8.03 -3.11
C SER A 345 17.33 8.12 -1.62
N GLU A 346 17.34 9.35 -1.09
CA GLU A 346 16.67 9.59 0.19
C GLU A 346 15.18 9.26 0.05
N PRO A 347 14.54 8.65 1.07
CA PRO A 347 13.15 8.28 0.97
C PRO A 347 12.20 9.49 0.99
N ASP A 348 11.40 9.66 -0.06
CA ASP A 348 10.38 10.71 -0.14
C ASP A 348 9.10 10.30 0.60
N PRO A 349 8.51 11.17 1.43
CA PRO A 349 7.23 10.86 2.06
C PRO A 349 6.12 10.75 1.01
N ILE A 350 5.27 9.73 1.16
CA ILE A 350 4.03 9.59 0.41
C ILE A 350 2.87 9.79 1.39
N GLU A 351 2.03 10.76 1.08
CA GLU A 351 0.86 11.08 1.88
C GLU A 351 -0.40 10.93 1.03
N ALA A 352 -1.24 9.97 1.40
CA ALA A 352 -2.57 9.79 0.84
C ALA A 352 -2.60 9.60 -0.69
N TRP A 353 -1.61 8.93 -1.29
CA TRP A 353 -1.63 8.64 -2.72
C TRP A 353 -2.73 7.66 -3.09
N GLU A 354 -3.54 8.00 -4.09
CA GLU A 354 -4.64 7.16 -4.56
C GLU A 354 -4.22 6.32 -5.77
N GLY A 355 -4.70 5.08 -5.83
CA GLY A 355 -4.36 4.16 -6.92
C GLY A 355 -4.88 2.75 -6.68
N THR A 356 -4.39 1.80 -7.46
CA THR A 356 -4.79 0.38 -7.38
C THR A 356 -3.56 -0.51 -7.21
N ILE A 357 -3.75 -1.68 -6.57
CA ILE A 357 -2.67 -2.63 -6.29
C ILE A 357 -2.85 -3.84 -7.21
N PHE A 358 -1.76 -4.25 -7.85
CA PHE A 358 -1.72 -5.41 -8.73
C PHE A 358 -0.66 -6.40 -8.28
N SER A 359 -0.94 -7.68 -8.50
CA SER A 359 0.11 -8.70 -8.41
C SER A 359 1.00 -8.66 -9.66
N THR A 360 2.26 -9.02 -9.47
CA THR A 360 3.16 -9.31 -10.58
C THR A 360 2.92 -10.73 -11.13
N PRO A 361 3.34 -11.03 -12.39
CA PRO A 361 3.22 -12.37 -12.95
C PRO A 361 3.91 -13.44 -12.10
N GLU A 362 3.38 -14.66 -12.13
CA GLU A 362 3.97 -15.81 -11.45
C GLU A 362 5.45 -15.97 -11.86
N ASN A 363 6.36 -16.02 -10.88
CA ASN A 363 7.83 -16.02 -11.00
C ASN A 363 8.52 -14.66 -11.24
N ALA A 364 7.80 -13.53 -11.15
CA ALA A 364 8.47 -12.24 -11.03
C ALA A 364 9.35 -12.19 -9.78
N GLN A 365 10.43 -11.41 -9.84
CA GLN A 365 11.36 -11.24 -8.72
C GLN A 365 10.72 -10.50 -7.54
N TYR A 366 9.69 -9.70 -7.82
CA TYR A 366 8.95 -8.84 -6.89
C TYR A 366 7.51 -9.35 -6.86
N ASP A 367 6.77 -9.08 -5.79
CA ASP A 367 5.43 -9.65 -5.59
C ASP A 367 4.31 -8.69 -6.02
N ASP A 368 4.37 -7.41 -5.64
CA ASP A 368 3.31 -6.44 -5.91
C ASP A 368 3.79 -5.11 -6.50
N TYR A 369 2.86 -4.41 -7.14
CA TYR A 369 3.04 -3.00 -7.46
C TYR A 369 1.76 -2.19 -7.29
N PHE A 370 1.97 -0.93 -6.95
CA PHE A 370 0.94 0.10 -6.93
C PHE A 370 0.96 0.87 -8.25
N VAL A 371 -0.22 1.12 -8.81
CA VAL A 371 -0.43 1.99 -9.97
C VAL A 371 -1.12 3.26 -9.50
N LEU A 372 -0.43 4.39 -9.66
CA LEU A 372 -0.94 5.71 -9.28
C LEU A 372 -2.20 6.06 -10.09
N ALA A 373 -3.23 6.58 -9.43
CA ALA A 373 -4.41 7.12 -10.09
C ALA A 373 -4.09 8.47 -10.77
N GLY A 374 -4.74 8.73 -11.90
CA GLY A 374 -4.60 9.97 -12.66
C GLY A 374 -4.35 9.71 -14.15
N ASP A 375 -3.94 10.76 -14.87
CA ASP A 375 -3.68 10.70 -16.31
C ASP A 375 -2.45 9.84 -16.66
N PHE A 376 -1.54 9.66 -15.70
CA PHE A 376 -0.29 8.93 -15.86
C PHE A 376 -0.21 7.78 -14.85
N PRO A 377 -0.55 6.54 -15.24
CA PRO A 377 -0.61 5.37 -14.35
C PRO A 377 0.78 4.80 -14.06
N VAL A 378 1.63 5.61 -13.40
CA VAL A 378 2.99 5.24 -13.02
C VAL A 378 2.98 4.14 -11.96
N ARG A 379 3.95 3.23 -12.05
CA ARG A 379 4.02 2.03 -11.21
C ARG A 379 5.18 2.08 -10.22
N TYR A 380 4.94 1.57 -9.02
CA TYR A 380 5.92 1.49 -7.94
C TYR A 380 5.84 0.12 -7.25
N GLY A 381 6.98 -0.46 -6.89
CA GLY A 381 7.01 -1.65 -6.04
C GLY A 381 6.44 -1.34 -4.65
N LEU A 382 5.93 -2.36 -3.96
CA LEU A 382 5.40 -2.22 -2.60
C LEU A 382 6.16 -3.11 -1.64
N ASP A 383 6.49 -2.57 -0.46
CA ASP A 383 7.00 -3.34 0.68
C ASP A 383 6.41 -2.83 1.99
N SER A 384 6.36 -3.70 2.99
CA SER A 384 5.98 -3.32 4.35
C SER A 384 6.69 -4.21 5.37
N SER A 385 7.26 -3.57 6.40
CA SER A 385 7.82 -4.27 7.55
C SER A 385 6.76 -4.79 8.53
N ASP A 386 5.50 -4.33 8.42
CA ASP A 386 4.37 -4.78 9.24
C ASP A 386 3.64 -5.98 8.57
N PRO A 387 3.65 -7.18 9.17
CA PRO A 387 2.98 -8.37 8.61
C PRO A 387 1.45 -8.22 8.45
N ALA A 388 0.80 -7.42 9.31
CA ALA A 388 -0.63 -7.17 9.18
C ALA A 388 -0.94 -6.35 7.94
N LEU A 389 -0.11 -5.33 7.68
CA LEU A 389 -0.20 -4.51 6.49
C LEU A 389 0.14 -5.31 5.22
N VAL A 390 1.16 -6.18 5.27
CA VAL A 390 1.46 -7.14 4.17
C VAL A 390 0.23 -7.99 3.83
N SER A 391 -0.44 -8.55 4.83
CA SER A 391 -1.65 -9.35 4.64
C SER A 391 -2.81 -8.53 4.05
N GLN A 392 -2.93 -7.27 4.48
CA GLN A 392 -3.95 -6.35 3.95
C GLN A 392 -3.67 -5.98 2.49
N LEU A 393 -2.42 -5.64 2.13
CA LEU A 393 -2.01 -5.37 0.75
C LEU A 393 -2.28 -6.59 -0.14
N GLN A 394 -1.97 -7.80 0.35
CA GLN A 394 -2.28 -9.07 -0.33
C GLN A 394 -3.76 -9.25 -0.65
N GLY A 395 -4.64 -8.92 0.30
CA GLY A 395 -6.09 -8.99 0.09
C GLY A 395 -6.65 -7.93 -0.87
N LEU A 396 -5.87 -6.90 -1.19
CA LEU A 396 -6.26 -5.81 -2.08
C LEU A 396 -5.77 -5.98 -3.52
N ARG A 397 -4.82 -6.90 -3.76
CA ARG A 397 -4.26 -7.22 -5.09
C ARG A 397 -5.36 -7.59 -6.06
N ASP A 398 -5.34 -6.99 -7.25
CA ASP A 398 -6.19 -7.33 -8.40
C ASP A 398 -7.69 -7.24 -8.10
N THR A 399 -8.08 -6.47 -7.08
CA THR A 399 -9.49 -6.25 -6.70
C THR A 399 -10.12 -5.06 -7.44
N ASP A 400 -9.32 -4.33 -8.21
CA ASP A 400 -9.65 -3.01 -8.78
C ASP A 400 -10.10 -1.95 -7.74
N SER A 401 -9.89 -2.22 -6.45
CA SER A 401 -10.19 -1.28 -5.36
C SER A 401 -9.27 -0.07 -5.43
N ILE A 402 -9.86 1.13 -5.40
CA ILE A 402 -9.08 2.36 -5.24
C ILE A 402 -8.68 2.44 -3.76
N VAL A 403 -7.39 2.44 -3.52
CA VAL A 403 -6.78 2.56 -2.20
C VAL A 403 -6.06 3.88 -2.07
N ARG A 404 -5.88 4.32 -0.84
CA ARG A 404 -5.07 5.45 -0.43
C ARG A 404 -3.88 4.92 0.37
N LEU A 405 -2.67 5.26 -0.04
CA LEU A 405 -1.41 4.80 0.55
C LEU A 405 -0.68 5.93 1.28
N TRP A 406 -0.04 5.57 2.38
CA TRP A 406 0.96 6.38 3.08
C TRP A 406 2.24 5.57 3.25
N GLY A 407 3.39 6.21 3.09
CA GLY A 407 4.66 5.48 3.12
C GLY A 407 5.87 6.35 2.82
N ARG A 408 6.95 5.68 2.41
CA ARG A 408 8.17 6.33 1.94
C ARG A 408 8.62 5.71 0.62
N LEU A 409 8.75 6.53 -0.42
CA LEU A 409 9.27 6.12 -1.71
C LEU A 409 10.79 6.13 -1.71
N THR A 410 11.42 5.01 -2.05
CA THR A 410 12.87 4.94 -2.27
C THR A 410 13.14 4.53 -3.71
N CYS A 411 13.94 5.30 -4.44
CA CYS A 411 14.38 4.99 -5.80
C CYS A 411 15.82 4.43 -5.80
N GLY A 412 16.17 3.68 -6.85
CA GLY A 412 17.43 2.94 -6.95
C GLY A 412 17.44 1.60 -6.23
N VAL A 413 16.26 1.10 -5.86
CA VAL A 413 16.09 -0.23 -5.28
C VAL A 413 15.74 -1.22 -6.39
N PRO A 414 16.22 -2.48 -6.31
CA PRO A 414 15.86 -3.50 -7.29
C PRO A 414 14.41 -3.92 -7.02
N ASP A 415 13.47 -3.18 -7.61
CA ASP A 415 12.02 -3.42 -7.57
C ASP A 415 11.38 -2.85 -8.86
N VAL A 416 10.05 -2.86 -8.98
CA VAL A 416 9.30 -2.31 -10.12
C VAL A 416 9.73 -0.87 -10.37
N ASN A 417 10.18 -0.60 -11.60
CA ASN A 417 10.62 0.73 -12.03
C ASN A 417 11.75 1.35 -11.17
N ALA A 418 12.62 0.49 -10.64
CA ALA A 418 13.71 0.86 -9.74
C ALA A 418 13.24 1.64 -8.51
N ALA A 419 11.99 1.44 -8.07
CA ALA A 419 11.37 2.21 -7.00
C ALA A 419 10.48 1.34 -6.12
N GLN A 420 10.52 1.56 -4.81
CA GLN A 420 9.72 0.83 -3.83
C GLN A 420 9.11 1.80 -2.82
N ILE A 421 7.83 1.61 -2.53
CA ILE A 421 7.13 2.30 -1.46
C ILE A 421 7.16 1.40 -0.22
N GLY A 422 7.87 1.84 0.81
CA GLY A 422 7.74 1.29 2.16
C GLY A 422 6.43 1.77 2.77
N VAL A 423 5.38 0.98 2.63
CA VAL A 423 4.02 1.32 3.07
C VAL A 423 3.95 1.29 4.60
N ILE A 424 3.36 2.34 5.18
CA ILE A 424 3.11 2.43 6.63
C ILE A 424 1.62 2.46 6.98
N ALA A 425 0.75 2.79 6.00
CA ALA A 425 -0.69 2.66 6.13
C ALA A 425 -1.38 2.54 4.76
N VAL A 426 -2.54 1.89 4.74
CA VAL A 426 -3.43 1.79 3.56
C VAL A 426 -4.90 1.91 3.98
N ALA A 427 -5.70 2.61 3.19
CA ALA A 427 -7.13 2.73 3.36
C ALA A 427 -7.86 2.49 2.03
N VAL A 428 -8.97 1.76 2.04
CA VAL A 428 -9.80 1.57 0.84
C VAL A 428 -10.70 2.80 0.67
N VAL A 429 -10.60 3.50 -0.46
CA VAL A 429 -11.39 4.70 -0.79
C VAL A 429 -12.72 4.30 -1.41
N SER A 430 -12.68 3.37 -2.36
CA SER A 430 -13.86 2.81 -3.00
C SER A 430 -13.57 1.40 -3.51
N GLN A 431 -14.44 0.46 -3.19
CA GLN A 431 -14.49 -0.79 -3.94
C GLN A 431 -15.21 -0.51 -5.27
N PRO A 432 -14.72 -1.01 -6.41
CA PRO A 432 -15.52 -1.02 -7.62
C PRO A 432 -16.83 -1.71 -7.22
N THR A 433 -17.94 -1.01 -7.40
CA THR A 433 -19.21 -1.70 -7.53
C THR A 433 -19.06 -2.55 -8.78
N VAL A 434 -18.62 -3.79 -8.61
CA VAL A 434 -18.90 -4.84 -9.60
C VAL A 434 -20.38 -4.64 -9.87
N PRO A 435 -20.78 -4.27 -11.11
CA PRO A 435 -22.19 -4.09 -11.41
C PRO A 435 -22.83 -5.39 -10.96
N SER A 436 -23.66 -5.32 -9.91
CA SER A 436 -24.30 -6.52 -9.41
C SER A 436 -24.99 -7.11 -10.61
N PRO A 437 -24.70 -8.37 -10.98
CA PRO A 437 -25.20 -8.93 -12.21
C PRO A 437 -26.70 -8.75 -12.19
N THR A 438 -27.24 -8.21 -13.29
CA THR A 438 -28.65 -7.83 -13.33
C THR A 438 -29.47 -9.10 -13.10
N SER A 439 -30.14 -9.19 -11.95
CA SER A 439 -30.87 -10.37 -11.57
C SER A 439 -32.36 -10.20 -11.86
N THR A 440 -33.01 -11.21 -12.43
CA THR A 440 -34.47 -11.24 -12.61
C THR A 440 -35.03 -12.52 -12.01
N SER A 441 -36.17 -12.48 -11.33
CA SER A 441 -36.76 -13.71 -10.78
C SER A 441 -37.23 -14.64 -11.89
N VAL A 442 -36.92 -15.92 -11.76
CA VAL A 442 -37.50 -17.02 -12.52
C VAL A 442 -38.68 -17.55 -11.72
N ASP A 443 -39.91 -17.33 -12.21
CA ASP A 443 -41.13 -17.78 -11.53
C ASP A 443 -41.88 -18.79 -12.41
N GLY A 444 -41.70 -20.07 -12.10
CA GLY A 444 -42.47 -21.16 -12.70
C GLY A 444 -42.14 -21.44 -14.16
N TRP A 445 -40.90 -21.25 -14.59
CA TRP A 445 -40.51 -21.53 -15.98
C TRP A 445 -40.54 -23.02 -16.27
N LEU A 446 -41.07 -23.40 -17.44
CA LEU A 446 -41.18 -24.79 -17.88
C LEU A 446 -40.12 -25.13 -18.92
N GLY A 447 -39.48 -26.29 -18.75
CA GLY A 447 -38.44 -26.76 -19.65
C GLY A 447 -37.83 -28.08 -19.21
N THR A 448 -36.64 -28.39 -19.74
CA THR A 448 -35.89 -29.61 -19.44
C THR A 448 -34.45 -29.25 -19.07
N ILE A 449 -33.88 -29.95 -18.09
CA ILE A 449 -32.45 -29.81 -17.76
C ILE A 449 -31.66 -30.77 -18.64
N VAL A 450 -30.64 -30.27 -19.32
CA VAL A 450 -29.88 -31.01 -20.32
C VAL A 450 -28.40 -30.99 -19.95
N ALA A 451 -27.80 -32.17 -19.83
CA ALA A 451 -26.36 -32.30 -19.61
C ALA A 451 -25.58 -31.87 -20.86
N LEU A 452 -24.50 -31.10 -20.67
CA LEU A 452 -23.53 -30.86 -21.71
C LEU A 452 -22.56 -32.05 -21.82
N GLY A 453 -22.03 -32.28 -23.02
CA GLY A 453 -21.13 -33.40 -23.28
C GLY A 453 -19.80 -33.25 -22.52
N ALA A 454 -19.15 -34.38 -22.22
CA ALA A 454 -17.84 -34.38 -21.56
C ALA A 454 -16.83 -33.49 -22.32
N GLY A 455 -16.22 -32.52 -21.63
CA GLY A 455 -15.29 -31.55 -22.19
C GLY A 455 -15.90 -30.19 -22.55
N ALA A 456 -17.20 -29.98 -22.30
CA ALA A 456 -17.78 -28.64 -22.30
C ALA A 456 -17.24 -27.82 -21.11
N GLU A 457 -17.16 -26.51 -21.27
CA GLU A 457 -16.75 -25.55 -20.23
C GLU A 457 -17.75 -25.53 -19.06
N TYR A 458 -19.02 -25.80 -19.36
CA TYR A 458 -20.14 -25.85 -18.41
C TYR A 458 -20.75 -27.26 -18.42
N ASP A 459 -21.38 -27.67 -17.32
CA ASP A 459 -21.82 -29.04 -17.09
C ASP A 459 -23.28 -29.32 -17.50
N ASP A 460 -24.20 -28.36 -17.30
CA ASP A 460 -25.58 -28.48 -17.76
C ASP A 460 -26.28 -27.13 -18.05
N TYR A 461 -27.49 -27.21 -18.62
CA TYR A 461 -28.32 -26.05 -18.88
C TYR A 461 -29.81 -26.38 -18.80
N PHE A 462 -30.61 -25.36 -18.47
CA PHE A 462 -32.06 -25.40 -18.58
C PHE A 462 -32.51 -24.96 -19.98
N ALA A 463 -33.15 -25.86 -20.71
CA ALA A 463 -33.78 -25.62 -22.01
C ALA A 463 -35.27 -25.29 -21.80
N ARG A 464 -35.64 -24.02 -21.91
CA ARG A 464 -37.03 -23.57 -21.76
C ARG A 464 -37.87 -23.96 -22.98
N ASP A 465 -39.18 -24.16 -22.79
CA ASP A 465 -40.10 -24.60 -23.85
C ASP A 465 -40.15 -23.67 -25.09
N ASP A 466 -39.76 -22.40 -24.94
CA ASP A 466 -39.68 -21.44 -26.05
C ASP A 466 -38.32 -21.45 -26.79
N GLY A 467 -37.42 -22.37 -26.42
CA GLY A 467 -36.12 -22.59 -27.04
C GLY A 467 -34.96 -21.81 -26.41
N ALA A 468 -35.22 -20.97 -25.40
CA ALA A 468 -34.16 -20.27 -24.68
C ALA A 468 -33.35 -21.23 -23.80
N ARG A 469 -32.04 -20.98 -23.68
CA ARG A 469 -31.11 -21.77 -22.87
C ARG A 469 -30.42 -20.90 -21.82
N TYR A 470 -30.23 -21.48 -20.65
CA TYR A 470 -29.63 -20.82 -19.50
C TYR A 470 -28.77 -21.83 -18.76
N GLY A 471 -27.58 -21.45 -18.31
CA GLY A 471 -26.85 -22.25 -17.33
C GLY A 471 -27.74 -22.47 -16.11
N ILE A 472 -27.56 -23.57 -15.39
CA ILE A 472 -28.35 -23.85 -14.19
C ILE A 472 -27.42 -24.30 -13.07
N ASP A 473 -27.59 -23.69 -11.91
CA ASP A 473 -26.79 -23.96 -10.72
C ASP A 473 -27.74 -23.92 -9.52
N ALA A 474 -27.32 -24.50 -8.41
CA ALA A 474 -28.05 -24.49 -7.15
C ALA A 474 -27.07 -24.28 -5.99
N ALA A 475 -27.43 -23.39 -5.07
CA ALA A 475 -26.60 -23.08 -3.90
C ALA A 475 -26.52 -24.25 -2.89
N ASP A 476 -27.44 -25.21 -2.98
CA ASP A 476 -27.58 -26.33 -2.05
C ASP A 476 -27.13 -27.65 -2.70
N GLU A 477 -26.29 -28.41 -1.99
CA GLU A 477 -25.69 -29.67 -2.49
C GLU A 477 -26.75 -30.74 -2.77
N ASP A 478 -27.83 -30.82 -1.98
CA ASP A 478 -28.92 -31.77 -2.22
C ASP A 478 -29.68 -31.40 -3.50
N LEU A 479 -29.92 -30.11 -3.73
CA LEU A 479 -30.55 -29.63 -4.95
C LEU A 479 -29.66 -29.86 -6.18
N GLN A 480 -28.34 -29.66 -6.05
CA GLN A 480 -27.35 -30.01 -7.08
C GLN A 480 -27.39 -31.50 -7.46
N ASN A 481 -27.37 -32.38 -6.47
CA ASN A 481 -27.48 -33.83 -6.70
C ASN A 481 -28.79 -34.22 -7.41
N ARG A 482 -29.88 -33.51 -7.11
CA ARG A 482 -31.18 -33.71 -7.77
C ARG A 482 -31.17 -33.21 -9.22
N ILE A 483 -30.59 -32.04 -9.51
CA ILE A 483 -30.37 -31.53 -10.88
C ILE A 483 -29.57 -32.56 -11.70
N ALA A 484 -28.51 -33.10 -11.11
CA ALA A 484 -27.67 -34.10 -11.75
C ALA A 484 -28.41 -35.40 -12.12
N THR A 485 -29.49 -35.73 -11.42
CA THR A 485 -30.37 -36.85 -11.77
C THR A 485 -31.35 -36.48 -12.89
N LEU A 486 -31.93 -35.28 -12.82
CA LEU A 486 -32.89 -34.79 -13.82
C LEU A 486 -32.29 -34.70 -15.23
N ARG A 487 -31.02 -34.29 -15.34
CA ARG A 487 -30.31 -34.19 -16.63
C ARG A 487 -30.10 -35.53 -17.34
N THR A 488 -30.06 -36.64 -16.60
CA THR A 488 -29.93 -37.98 -17.19
C THR A 488 -31.25 -38.49 -17.77
N VAL A 489 -32.37 -38.13 -17.12
CA VAL A 489 -33.70 -38.61 -17.50
C VAL A 489 -34.36 -37.72 -18.55
N GLY A 490 -33.97 -36.44 -18.60
CA GLY A 490 -34.60 -35.46 -19.50
C GLY A 490 -36.03 -35.09 -19.07
N SER A 491 -36.33 -35.22 -17.78
CA SER A 491 -37.64 -34.90 -17.21
C SER A 491 -37.99 -33.43 -17.44
N ARG A 492 -39.27 -33.18 -17.71
CA ARG A 492 -39.81 -31.83 -17.85
C ARG A 492 -40.11 -31.27 -16.46
N VAL A 493 -39.57 -30.09 -16.17
CA VAL A 493 -39.63 -29.47 -14.85
C VAL A 493 -40.15 -28.05 -14.94
N ARG A 494 -40.83 -27.62 -13.89
CA ARG A 494 -41.13 -26.24 -13.59
C ARG A 494 -40.13 -25.73 -12.55
N ILE A 495 -39.44 -24.63 -12.81
CA ILE A 495 -38.37 -24.12 -11.96
C ILE A 495 -38.65 -22.73 -11.40
N TRP A 496 -38.07 -22.44 -10.24
CA TRP A 496 -38.06 -21.13 -9.59
C TRP A 496 -36.66 -20.80 -9.11
N GLY A 497 -36.29 -19.53 -9.20
CA GLY A 497 -34.99 -19.05 -8.73
C GLY A 497 -34.67 -17.66 -9.23
N THR A 498 -33.38 -17.39 -9.41
CA THR A 498 -32.89 -16.09 -9.86
C THR A 498 -32.06 -16.24 -11.13
N LEU A 499 -32.47 -15.58 -12.21
CA LEU A 499 -31.68 -15.47 -13.44
C LEU A 499 -30.63 -14.37 -13.24
N VAL A 500 -29.37 -14.74 -13.33
CA VAL A 500 -28.18 -13.89 -13.26
C VAL A 500 -27.66 -13.68 -14.69
N LEU A 501 -27.50 -12.42 -15.09
CA LEU A 501 -26.94 -12.03 -16.39
C LEU A 501 -25.44 -11.71 -16.26
N ASP A 502 -24.74 -11.69 -17.40
CA ASP A 502 -23.31 -11.34 -17.52
C ASP A 502 -22.37 -12.26 -16.72
N VAL A 503 -22.74 -13.54 -16.63
CA VAL A 503 -21.94 -14.60 -15.99
C VAL A 503 -21.28 -15.47 -17.05
N SER A 504 -20.11 -16.03 -16.75
CA SER A 504 -19.43 -16.99 -17.64
C SER A 504 -20.12 -18.34 -17.56
N ASP A 505 -21.26 -18.46 -18.26
CA ASP A 505 -22.07 -19.67 -18.39
C ASP A 505 -22.79 -19.65 -19.75
N VAL A 506 -23.71 -20.60 -19.98
CA VAL A 506 -24.44 -20.78 -21.25
C VAL A 506 -25.13 -19.49 -21.69
N GLU A 507 -24.62 -18.93 -22.78
CA GLU A 507 -25.10 -17.68 -23.39
C GLU A 507 -25.03 -16.46 -22.46
N GLY A 508 -24.06 -16.44 -21.54
CA GLY A 508 -23.83 -15.32 -20.62
C GLY A 508 -24.82 -15.23 -19.46
N ARG A 509 -25.54 -16.32 -19.19
CA ARG A 509 -26.75 -16.33 -18.34
C ARG A 509 -26.83 -17.61 -17.52
N GLN A 510 -27.11 -17.49 -16.23
CA GLN A 510 -27.25 -18.62 -15.32
C GLN A 510 -28.47 -18.46 -14.42
N ILE A 511 -29.20 -19.54 -14.19
CA ILE A 511 -30.29 -19.60 -13.22
C ILE A 511 -29.74 -20.21 -11.93
N GLN A 512 -29.79 -19.44 -10.86
CA GLN A 512 -29.59 -19.92 -9.49
C GLN A 512 -30.92 -20.52 -9.01
N LEU A 513 -31.05 -21.84 -9.09
CA LEU A 513 -32.24 -22.62 -8.80
C LEU A 513 -32.52 -22.65 -7.30
N GLU A 514 -33.73 -22.28 -6.90
CA GLU A 514 -34.20 -22.34 -5.52
C GLU A 514 -35.11 -23.57 -5.29
N ARG A 515 -35.96 -23.90 -6.27
CA ARG A 515 -36.82 -25.07 -6.23
C ARG A 515 -37.29 -25.49 -7.61
N TYR A 516 -37.73 -26.75 -7.73
CA TYR A 516 -38.40 -27.26 -8.93
C TYR A 516 -39.58 -28.17 -8.60
N GLU A 517 -40.49 -28.33 -9.56
CA GLU A 517 -41.59 -29.28 -9.55
C GLU A 517 -41.54 -30.10 -10.84
N LEU A 518 -41.71 -31.42 -10.75
CA LEU A 518 -41.78 -32.30 -11.93
C LEU A 518 -43.17 -32.19 -12.56
N GLU A 519 -43.24 -31.93 -13.88
CA GLU A 519 -44.49 -32.13 -14.63
C GLU A 519 -44.63 -33.62 -14.93
N SER A 520 -45.10 -34.37 -13.95
CA SER A 520 -45.44 -35.77 -14.15
C SER A 520 -46.85 -35.94 -14.68
N LYS A 521 -47.04 -36.85 -15.64
CA LYS A 521 -48.38 -37.35 -16.01
C LYS A 521 -48.74 -38.50 -15.09
N SER A 522 -49.93 -38.46 -14.48
CA SER A 522 -50.46 -39.56 -13.68
C SER A 522 -51.60 -40.30 -14.40
N GLU A 523 -51.55 -41.63 -14.35
CA GLU A 523 -52.61 -42.52 -14.82
C GLU A 523 -53.05 -43.44 -13.68
N PRO A 524 -54.35 -43.76 -13.52
CA PRO A 524 -54.79 -44.62 -12.43
C PRO A 524 -54.31 -46.06 -12.65
N VAL A 525 -53.69 -46.64 -11.62
CA VAL A 525 -53.38 -48.06 -11.53
C VAL A 525 -54.53 -48.73 -10.78
N VAL A 526 -55.24 -49.64 -11.46
CA VAL A 526 -56.39 -50.33 -10.88
C VAL A 526 -56.16 -51.83 -10.93
N ALA A 527 -55.94 -52.42 -9.76
CA ALA A 527 -55.84 -53.86 -9.57
C ALA A 527 -54.76 -54.55 -10.44
N TRP A 528 -53.60 -53.91 -10.63
CA TRP A 528 -52.48 -54.52 -11.35
C TRP A 528 -51.84 -55.62 -10.53
N VAL A 529 -51.56 -56.77 -11.15
CA VAL A 529 -50.98 -57.94 -10.48
C VAL A 529 -49.51 -58.10 -10.83
N GLY A 530 -48.69 -58.41 -9.83
CA GLY A 530 -47.24 -58.55 -9.98
C GLY A 530 -46.54 -58.92 -8.67
N THR A 531 -45.23 -58.73 -8.63
CA THR A 531 -44.37 -58.98 -7.46
C THR A 531 -43.52 -57.74 -7.17
N ILE A 532 -43.27 -57.44 -5.90
CA ILE A 532 -42.36 -56.36 -5.50
C ILE A 532 -40.97 -56.95 -5.36
N VAL A 533 -39.98 -56.34 -6.00
CA VAL A 533 -38.61 -56.83 -6.07
C VAL A 533 -37.66 -55.75 -5.56
N GLN A 534 -36.76 -56.14 -4.65
CA GLN A 534 -35.70 -55.27 -4.16
C GLN A 534 -34.58 -55.17 -5.20
N PHE A 535 -34.02 -53.98 -5.39
CA PHE A 535 -32.75 -53.87 -6.14
C PHE A 535 -31.56 -54.42 -5.35
N GLU A 536 -30.46 -54.66 -6.06
CA GLU A 536 -29.19 -54.98 -5.40
C GLU A 536 -28.73 -53.82 -4.50
N PRO A 537 -28.14 -54.11 -3.32
CA PRO A 537 -27.62 -53.06 -2.44
C PRO A 537 -26.68 -52.10 -3.19
N GLY A 538 -26.99 -50.80 -3.15
CA GLY A 538 -26.22 -49.76 -3.83
C GLY A 538 -26.76 -49.32 -5.20
N ALA A 539 -27.90 -49.86 -5.65
CA ALA A 539 -28.62 -49.30 -6.78
C ALA A 539 -29.13 -47.88 -6.49
N GLN A 540 -29.33 -47.08 -7.55
CA GLN A 540 -29.85 -45.71 -7.45
C GLN A 540 -31.30 -45.67 -6.92
N TYR A 541 -32.05 -46.75 -7.09
CA TYR A 541 -33.46 -46.90 -6.70
C TYR A 541 -33.60 -48.07 -5.72
N ASP A 542 -34.63 -48.05 -4.87
CA ASP A 542 -34.82 -49.01 -3.78
C ASP A 542 -35.53 -50.31 -4.23
N ASP A 543 -36.80 -50.19 -4.63
CA ASP A 543 -37.70 -51.30 -4.93
C ASP A 543 -38.44 -51.05 -6.25
N TYR A 544 -38.91 -52.13 -6.88
CA TYR A 544 -39.76 -52.03 -8.08
C TYR A 544 -40.88 -53.06 -8.08
N PHE A 545 -41.98 -52.70 -8.74
CA PHE A 545 -43.07 -53.59 -9.06
C PHE A 545 -42.85 -54.22 -10.44
N GLU A 546 -42.68 -55.54 -10.49
CA GLU A 546 -42.66 -56.31 -11.74
C GLU A 546 -44.07 -56.87 -12.00
N ARG A 547 -44.74 -56.31 -13.02
CA ARG A 547 -46.07 -56.74 -13.45
C ARG A 547 -45.98 -58.09 -14.17
N GLU A 548 -47.06 -58.86 -14.20
CA GLU A 548 -47.11 -60.19 -14.86
C GLU A 548 -46.73 -60.21 -16.34
N ASP A 549 -46.84 -59.08 -17.03
CA ASP A 549 -46.42 -58.92 -18.43
C ASP A 549 -44.92 -58.61 -18.58
N GLY A 550 -44.17 -58.56 -17.47
CA GLY A 550 -42.73 -58.29 -17.41
C GLY A 550 -42.37 -56.82 -17.36
N GLN A 551 -43.33 -55.89 -17.38
CA GLN A 551 -43.03 -54.46 -17.23
C GLN A 551 -42.64 -54.13 -15.78
N ARG A 552 -41.70 -53.19 -15.63
CA ARG A 552 -41.17 -52.76 -14.34
C ARG A 552 -41.48 -51.30 -14.07
N TYR A 553 -41.80 -51.00 -12.83
CA TYR A 553 -42.13 -49.66 -12.37
C TYR A 553 -41.54 -49.44 -10.99
N GLY A 554 -41.01 -48.26 -10.72
CA GLY A 554 -40.66 -47.87 -9.35
C GLY A 554 -41.90 -47.92 -8.48
N ILE A 555 -41.74 -48.11 -7.17
CA ILE A 555 -42.88 -48.22 -6.27
C ILE A 555 -42.65 -47.38 -5.03
N GLU A 556 -43.56 -46.43 -4.79
CA GLU A 556 -43.51 -45.61 -3.57
C GLU A 556 -44.91 -45.48 -2.97
N THR A 557 -44.96 -45.06 -1.71
CA THR A 557 -46.22 -44.67 -1.07
C THR A 557 -45.98 -43.60 -0.03
N PRO A 558 -46.81 -42.54 0.03
CA PRO A 558 -46.70 -41.52 1.06
C PRO A 558 -47.28 -41.99 2.41
N ASP A 559 -47.98 -43.13 2.48
CA ASP A 559 -48.52 -43.67 3.73
C ASP A 559 -47.49 -44.59 4.42
N PRO A 560 -46.94 -44.21 5.59
CA PRO A 560 -45.94 -45.02 6.30
C PRO A 560 -46.41 -46.44 6.66
N LYS A 561 -47.73 -46.68 6.77
CA LYS A 561 -48.27 -48.02 7.02
C LYS A 561 -48.18 -48.89 5.78
N LEU A 562 -48.41 -48.31 4.60
CA LEU A 562 -48.25 -48.99 3.33
C LEU A 562 -46.77 -49.24 3.05
N THR A 563 -45.86 -48.32 3.38
CA THR A 563 -44.40 -48.52 3.21
C THR A 563 -43.93 -49.81 3.89
N LYS A 564 -44.25 -49.98 5.17
CA LYS A 564 -43.89 -51.21 5.91
C LYS A 564 -44.52 -52.47 5.34
N ARG A 565 -45.73 -52.34 4.78
CA ARG A 565 -46.43 -53.47 4.16
C ARG A 565 -45.79 -53.84 2.83
N LEU A 566 -45.35 -52.88 2.03
CA LEU A 566 -44.61 -53.10 0.78
C LEU A 566 -43.30 -53.83 1.07
N GLU A 567 -42.52 -53.37 2.06
CA GLU A 567 -41.27 -54.01 2.49
C GLU A 567 -41.48 -55.47 2.91
N MET A 568 -42.49 -55.75 3.75
CA MET A 568 -42.81 -57.11 4.18
C MET A 568 -43.19 -58.02 3.00
N LEU A 569 -44.06 -57.53 2.09
CA LEU A 569 -44.53 -58.30 0.94
C LEU A 569 -43.42 -58.54 -0.09
N ARG A 570 -42.50 -57.58 -0.24
CA ARG A 570 -41.27 -57.71 -1.02
C ARG A 570 -40.38 -58.80 -0.46
N ASP A 571 -40.10 -58.77 0.85
CA ASP A 571 -39.21 -59.75 1.50
C ASP A 571 -39.78 -61.18 1.45
N GLU A 572 -41.12 -61.31 1.43
CA GLU A 572 -41.83 -62.59 1.25
C GLU A 572 -41.86 -63.06 -0.21
N GLY A 573 -41.54 -62.20 -1.18
CA GLY A 573 -41.72 -62.47 -2.61
C GLY A 573 -43.19 -62.69 -2.98
N ALA A 574 -44.11 -62.06 -2.23
CA ALA A 574 -45.54 -62.27 -2.38
C ALA A 574 -46.06 -61.73 -3.72
N ARG A 575 -46.98 -62.47 -4.35
CA ARG A 575 -47.73 -61.98 -5.50
C ARG A 575 -48.86 -61.07 -4.99
N VAL A 576 -48.91 -59.86 -5.51
CA VAL A 576 -49.77 -58.79 -4.99
C VAL A 576 -50.59 -58.14 -6.10
N LYS A 577 -51.70 -57.54 -5.69
CA LYS A 577 -52.53 -56.66 -6.50
C LYS A 577 -52.41 -55.25 -5.94
N ILE A 578 -52.06 -54.27 -6.79
CA ILE A 578 -51.84 -52.87 -6.38
C ILE A 578 -52.84 -51.92 -7.04
N TRP A 579 -53.17 -50.86 -6.31
CA TRP A 579 -53.89 -49.69 -6.80
C TRP A 579 -53.12 -48.43 -6.45
N GLY A 580 -53.26 -47.40 -7.28
CA GLY A 580 -52.50 -46.17 -7.10
C GLY A 580 -52.52 -45.28 -8.33
N GLU A 581 -51.46 -44.50 -8.48
CA GLU A 581 -51.23 -43.64 -9.62
C GLU A 581 -49.88 -43.99 -10.26
N LEU A 582 -49.88 -44.36 -11.54
CA LEU A 582 -48.69 -44.47 -12.35
C LEU A 582 -48.25 -43.08 -12.77
N VAL A 583 -47.15 -42.64 -12.20
CA VAL A 583 -46.48 -41.38 -12.48
C VAL A 583 -45.40 -41.65 -13.53
N SER A 584 -45.54 -41.03 -14.71
CA SER A 584 -44.53 -41.09 -15.78
C SER A 584 -43.61 -39.87 -15.73
N ASP A 585 -42.45 -39.97 -16.41
CA ASP A 585 -41.43 -38.93 -16.54
C ASP A 585 -40.72 -38.58 -15.22
N VAL A 586 -40.67 -39.55 -14.30
CA VAL A 586 -39.99 -39.45 -13.01
C VAL A 586 -38.67 -40.23 -13.02
N PRO A 587 -37.64 -39.77 -12.29
CA PRO A 587 -36.35 -40.45 -12.23
C PRO A 587 -36.44 -41.69 -11.34
N ASP A 588 -37.04 -42.74 -11.89
CA ASP A 588 -37.22 -44.05 -11.26
C ASP A 588 -37.12 -45.15 -12.35
N VAL A 589 -37.48 -46.39 -12.03
CA VAL A 589 -37.38 -47.55 -12.93
C VAL A 589 -38.10 -47.30 -14.25
N GLU A 590 -37.33 -47.32 -15.35
CA GLU A 590 -37.82 -47.07 -16.71
C GLU A 590 -38.60 -45.75 -16.86
N GLY A 591 -38.26 -44.74 -16.06
CA GLY A 591 -38.89 -43.41 -16.11
C GLY A 591 -40.31 -43.39 -15.53
N ARG A 592 -40.71 -44.42 -14.77
CA ARG A 592 -42.08 -44.65 -14.31
C ARG A 592 -42.11 -45.12 -12.87
N GLN A 593 -43.04 -44.60 -12.09
CA GLN A 593 -43.22 -44.95 -10.68
C GLN A 593 -44.70 -45.11 -10.35
N ILE A 594 -45.04 -46.08 -9.52
CA ILE A 594 -46.40 -46.26 -9.02
C ILE A 594 -46.47 -45.73 -7.59
N ARG A 595 -47.30 -44.72 -7.37
CA ARG A 595 -47.70 -44.23 -6.04
C ARG A 595 -48.84 -45.08 -5.51
N VAL A 596 -48.50 -46.07 -4.70
CA VAL A 596 -49.46 -47.06 -4.20
C VAL A 596 -50.36 -46.45 -3.14
N THR A 597 -51.67 -46.60 -3.35
CA THR A 597 -52.72 -46.21 -2.40
C THR A 597 -53.37 -47.42 -1.74
N GLU A 598 -53.31 -48.60 -2.36
CA GLU A 598 -53.84 -49.85 -1.81
C GLU A 598 -53.05 -51.06 -2.32
N ILE A 599 -52.94 -52.10 -1.48
CA ILE A 599 -52.29 -53.37 -1.83
C ILE A 599 -53.00 -54.57 -1.19
N GLU A 600 -53.19 -55.63 -1.97
CA GLU A 600 -53.80 -56.90 -1.58
C GLU A 600 -52.91 -58.07 -2.00
N VAL A 601 -52.84 -59.13 -1.19
CA VAL A 601 -52.10 -60.36 -1.53
C VAL A 601 -52.98 -61.24 -2.43
N VAL A 602 -52.42 -61.78 -3.49
CA VAL A 602 -53.11 -62.74 -4.37
C VAL A 602 -52.74 -64.15 -3.93
N GLU A 603 -53.73 -64.90 -3.45
CA GLU A 603 -53.57 -66.32 -3.06
C GLU A 603 -53.18 -67.24 -4.23
#